data_AF-T0R7B5-F1
#
_entry.id   AF-T0R7B5-F1
#
_cell.length_a   1.000
_cell.length_b   1.000
_cell.length_c   1.000
_cell.angle_alpha   90.00
_cell.angle_beta   90.00
_cell.angle_gamma   90.00
#
_symmetry.space_group_name_H-M   'P 1'
#
loop_
_entity.id
_entity.type
_entity.pdbx_description
1 polymer ?
#
loop_
_entity_poly.entity_id
_entity_poly.type
_entity_poly.pdbx_seq_one_letter_code
_entity_poly.pdbx_strand_id
1 'polypeptide(L)'
;MDIARLLAPLDRGIDDFDDDNTTTHADLRNGAWSWVEERYTMALIEAFLLGAFPSLLPGTTLRGFLASHLQCVPMRVSKKLASGTLAGKTVVKKLGKSRYAHNNTLDSVHVLHKLRLLQRAFDQAHKREARNPSGRQLSPRRPTSPTSPSRIGHWPLKEEMYLQKLISCFLNGYLDLVPGTTLRAYVAGQLDCSPMRVSKKLGSGMLLGRYVPRRLGSTAYMPNRYPMATFAYLAQEAQAQLATLRKQSFACLH
;
A
#
# COMPACT_ATOMS: atom_id res chain seq x y z
N MET A 1 9.29 -27.15 66.18
CA MET A 1 9.03 -27.96 64.97
C MET A 1 7.57 -27.75 64.66
N ASP A 2 7.25 -26.97 63.63
CA ASP A 2 5.89 -26.45 63.42
C ASP A 2 5.33 -26.86 62.05
N ILE A 3 4.06 -27.28 62.07
CA ILE A 3 3.33 -28.07 61.07
C ILE A 3 2.68 -27.13 60.04
N ALA A 4 3.43 -26.13 59.55
CA ALA A 4 2.93 -25.11 58.62
C ALA A 4 3.55 -25.23 57.21
N ARG A 5 3.83 -26.46 56.75
CA ARG A 5 4.46 -26.70 55.44
C ARG A 5 3.66 -27.54 54.45
N LEU A 6 2.36 -27.77 54.68
CA LEU A 6 1.54 -28.61 53.79
C LEU A 6 0.31 -27.96 53.16
N LEU A 7 0.04 -26.67 53.37
CA LEU A 7 -1.04 -25.96 52.66
C LEU A 7 -0.66 -24.49 52.41
N ALA A 8 -0.10 -24.19 51.25
CA ALA A 8 -0.04 -22.82 50.71
C ALA A 8 -0.12 -22.87 49.17
N PRO A 9 -1.07 -22.16 48.54
CA PRO A 9 -1.15 -22.02 47.08
C PRO A 9 0.06 -21.24 46.54
N LEU A 10 0.63 -21.74 45.44
CA LEU A 10 1.65 -21.05 44.67
C LEU A 10 1.01 -19.89 43.89
N ASP A 11 0.90 -18.73 44.53
CA ASP A 11 0.74 -17.45 43.82
C ASP A 11 2.14 -16.87 43.61
N ARG A 12 2.74 -17.16 42.45
CA ARG A 12 3.98 -16.50 42.02
C ARG A 12 3.59 -15.21 41.33
N GLY A 13 4.02 -14.12 41.96
CA GLY A 13 3.85 -12.74 41.55
C GLY A 13 3.97 -12.53 40.04
N ILE A 14 2.92 -11.90 39.54
CA ILE A 14 2.93 -10.97 38.43
C ILE A 14 3.90 -9.86 38.83
N ASP A 15 5.15 -9.93 38.35
CA ASP A 15 6.05 -8.79 38.32
C ASP A 15 6.33 -8.49 36.84
N ASP A 16 6.08 -7.23 36.50
CA ASP A 16 6.14 -6.57 35.21
C ASP A 16 7.26 -7.08 34.29
N PHE A 17 6.85 -7.66 33.16
CA PHE A 17 7.66 -7.59 31.95
C PHE A 17 7.29 -6.28 31.26
N ASP A 18 8.10 -5.25 31.49
CA ASP A 18 8.08 -4.01 30.72
C ASP A 18 8.08 -4.34 29.21
N ASP A 19 6.90 -4.20 28.62
CA ASP A 19 6.72 -4.08 27.18
C ASP A 19 7.35 -2.76 26.78
N ASP A 20 8.66 -2.77 26.50
CA ASP A 20 9.35 -1.68 25.78
C ASP A 20 8.87 -1.64 24.32
N ASN A 21 7.57 -1.40 24.18
CA ASN A 21 6.90 -1.03 22.94
C ASN A 21 6.69 0.49 22.92
N THR A 22 7.75 1.21 23.28
CA THR A 22 7.87 2.64 22.99
C THR A 22 8.80 2.85 21.79
N THR A 23 8.84 1.92 20.84
CA THR A 23 9.28 2.27 19.49
C THR A 23 8.17 3.09 18.86
N THR A 24 8.21 4.40 19.07
CA THR A 24 7.26 5.35 18.46
C THR A 24 7.08 4.98 16.99
N HIS A 25 5.83 4.78 16.55
CA HIS A 25 5.50 4.42 15.16
C HIS A 25 6.10 5.38 14.10
N ALA A 26 6.64 6.52 14.55
CA ALA A 26 7.38 7.52 13.77
C ALA A 26 8.72 7.00 13.20
N ASP A 27 9.41 6.09 13.88
CA ASP A 27 10.75 5.59 13.45
C ASP A 27 10.68 4.36 12.53
N LEU A 28 9.50 3.77 12.35
CA LEU A 28 9.33 2.61 11.48
C LEU A 28 9.37 3.00 10.00
N ARG A 29 10.10 2.21 9.21
CA ARG A 29 10.27 2.47 7.78
C ARG A 29 8.94 2.45 7.04
N ASN A 30 8.72 3.50 6.25
CA ASN A 30 7.56 3.69 5.40
C ASN A 30 7.97 4.02 3.96
N GLY A 31 7.00 4.01 3.04
CA GLY A 31 7.24 4.39 1.64
C GLY A 31 7.66 3.24 0.70
N ALA A 32 8.24 3.63 -0.45
CA ALA A 32 8.60 2.72 -1.53
C ALA A 32 9.65 1.69 -1.11
N TRP A 33 9.70 0.58 -1.84
CA TRP A 33 10.71 -0.46 -1.63
C TRP A 33 11.89 -0.18 -2.55
N SER A 34 13.10 -0.18 -2.02
CA SER A 34 14.32 -0.06 -2.84
C SER A 34 14.71 -1.44 -3.39
N TRP A 35 15.43 -1.47 -4.50
CA TRP A 35 15.91 -2.74 -5.08
C TRP A 35 16.76 -3.55 -4.08
N VAL A 36 17.61 -2.87 -3.30
CA VAL A 36 18.44 -3.49 -2.26
C VAL A 36 17.57 -4.14 -1.19
N GLU A 37 16.53 -3.42 -0.76
CA GLU A 37 15.54 -3.91 0.20
C GLU A 37 14.76 -5.13 -0.34
N GLU A 38 14.33 -5.08 -1.60
CA GLU A 38 13.66 -6.22 -2.24
C GLU A 38 14.57 -7.45 -2.32
N ARG A 39 15.84 -7.27 -2.67
CA ARG A 39 16.82 -8.37 -2.78
C ARG A 39 17.13 -8.98 -1.42
N TYR A 40 17.30 -8.15 -0.39
CA TYR A 40 17.48 -8.62 0.98
C TYR A 40 16.26 -9.40 1.47
N THR A 41 15.06 -8.88 1.19
CA THR A 41 13.79 -9.54 1.57
C THR A 41 13.61 -10.89 0.87
N MET A 42 13.97 -11.01 -0.41
CA MET A 42 13.95 -12.31 -1.10
C MET A 42 14.85 -13.32 -0.41
N ALA A 43 16.07 -12.93 -0.02
CA ALA A 43 17.00 -13.83 0.65
C ALA A 43 16.47 -14.23 2.04
N LEU A 44 15.85 -13.30 2.78
CA LEU A 44 15.18 -13.60 4.05
C LEU A 44 14.06 -14.63 3.87
N ILE A 45 13.23 -14.48 2.83
CA ILE A 45 12.16 -15.43 2.51
C ILE A 45 12.75 -16.81 2.19
N GLU A 46 13.76 -16.87 1.33
CA GLU A 46 14.42 -18.12 0.94
C GLU A 46 14.99 -18.84 2.17
N ALA A 47 15.75 -18.14 3.02
CA ALA A 47 16.29 -18.70 4.25
C ALA A 47 15.22 -19.11 5.26
N PHE A 48 14.11 -18.36 5.34
CA PHE A 48 12.99 -18.66 6.22
C PHE A 48 12.30 -19.95 5.81
N LEU A 49 12.03 -20.11 4.51
CA LEU A 49 11.39 -21.30 3.96
C LEU A 49 12.31 -22.52 4.03
N LEU A 50 13.63 -22.32 3.99
CA LEU A 50 14.61 -23.38 4.18
C LEU A 50 14.78 -23.81 5.65
N GLY A 51 14.21 -23.08 6.62
CA GLY A 51 14.36 -23.38 8.04
C GLY A 51 15.74 -23.01 8.62
N ALA A 52 16.41 -22.01 8.04
CA ALA A 52 17.81 -21.69 8.29
C ALA A 52 18.11 -20.83 9.53
N PHE A 53 17.12 -20.54 10.39
CA PHE A 53 17.26 -19.68 11.57
C PHE A 53 17.16 -20.49 12.88
N PRO A 54 18.27 -20.93 13.49
CA PRO A 54 18.23 -21.80 14.67
C PRO A 54 17.59 -21.16 15.91
N SER A 55 17.66 -19.83 16.04
CA SER A 55 17.10 -19.09 17.17
C SER A 55 15.67 -18.58 16.96
N LEU A 56 15.09 -18.82 15.78
CA LEU A 56 13.74 -18.33 15.47
C LEU A 56 12.69 -19.33 15.95
N LEU A 57 11.73 -18.87 16.75
CA LEU A 57 10.65 -19.71 17.28
C LEU A 57 9.83 -20.36 16.14
N PRO A 58 9.61 -21.70 16.17
CA PRO A 58 8.67 -22.36 15.27
C PRO A 58 7.28 -21.74 15.33
N GLY A 59 6.58 -21.73 14.19
CA GLY A 59 5.25 -21.14 14.10
C GLY A 59 5.22 -19.62 13.87
N THR A 60 6.37 -18.93 14.01
CA THR A 60 6.51 -17.50 13.68
C THR A 60 6.01 -17.24 12.26
N THR A 61 5.18 -16.21 12.06
CA THR A 61 4.67 -15.88 10.71
C THR A 61 5.74 -15.18 9.88
N LEU A 62 5.84 -15.51 8.60
CA LEU A 62 6.77 -14.86 7.67
C LEU A 62 6.54 -13.35 7.64
N ARG A 63 5.28 -12.90 7.66
CA ARG A 63 4.96 -11.47 7.69
C ARG A 63 5.56 -10.76 8.90
N GLY A 64 5.40 -11.33 10.10
CA GLY A 64 5.95 -10.75 11.33
C GLY A 64 7.48 -10.76 11.31
N PHE A 65 8.08 -11.89 10.92
CA PHE A 65 9.52 -12.05 10.78
C PHE A 65 10.14 -11.00 9.86
N LEU A 66 9.59 -10.81 8.66
CA LEU A 66 10.06 -9.80 7.70
C LEU A 66 9.85 -8.37 8.22
N ALA A 67 8.74 -8.11 8.89
CA ALA A 67 8.45 -6.77 9.45
C ALA A 67 9.53 -6.35 10.46
N SER A 68 9.91 -7.26 11.37
CA SER A 68 10.98 -7.04 12.35
C SER A 68 12.34 -6.84 11.67
N HIS A 69 12.71 -7.70 10.72
CA HIS A 69 14.02 -7.64 10.05
C HIS A 69 14.18 -6.44 9.11
N LEU A 70 13.08 -5.89 8.62
CA LEU A 70 13.06 -4.70 7.78
C LEU A 70 12.74 -3.42 8.58
N GLN A 71 12.52 -3.53 9.90
CA GLN A 71 12.14 -2.41 10.77
C GLN A 71 10.95 -1.62 10.20
N CYS A 72 9.89 -2.32 9.79
CA CYS A 72 8.71 -1.70 9.19
C CYS A 72 7.42 -2.34 9.68
N VAL A 73 6.28 -1.68 9.44
CA VAL A 73 4.98 -2.22 9.84
C VAL A 73 4.58 -3.46 9.02
N PRO A 74 3.98 -4.51 9.62
CA PRO A 74 3.56 -5.73 8.92
C PRO A 74 2.67 -5.51 7.69
N MET A 75 1.92 -4.41 7.67
CA MET A 75 1.07 -4.04 6.53
C MET A 75 1.88 -3.66 5.27
N ARG A 76 3.07 -3.07 5.44
CA ARG A 76 3.97 -2.73 4.33
C ARG A 76 4.46 -3.99 3.63
N VAL A 77 4.82 -5.01 4.40
CA VAL A 77 5.14 -6.36 3.90
C VAL A 77 3.94 -6.97 3.18
N SER A 78 2.74 -6.98 3.80
CA SER A 78 1.53 -7.51 3.16
C SER A 78 1.26 -6.87 1.79
N LYS A 79 1.37 -5.54 1.70
CA LYS A 79 1.18 -4.82 0.43
C LYS A 79 2.22 -5.22 -0.61
N LYS A 80 3.49 -5.36 -0.22
CA LYS A 80 4.55 -5.76 -1.15
C LYS A 80 4.33 -7.18 -1.66
N LEU A 81 4.05 -8.14 -0.79
CA LEU A 81 3.79 -9.53 -1.20
C LEU A 81 2.51 -9.64 -2.05
N ALA A 82 1.49 -8.83 -1.77
CA ALA A 82 0.26 -8.79 -2.57
C ALA A 82 0.44 -8.20 -3.98
N SER A 83 1.54 -7.46 -4.23
CA SER A 83 1.85 -6.94 -5.58
C SER A 83 2.23 -8.03 -6.58
N GLY A 84 2.53 -9.24 -6.10
CA GLY A 84 2.85 -10.41 -6.92
C GLY A 84 4.28 -10.45 -7.45
N THR A 85 5.09 -9.42 -7.21
CA THR A 85 6.50 -9.37 -7.63
C THR A 85 7.42 -8.84 -6.53
N LEU A 86 8.60 -9.45 -6.40
CA LEU A 86 9.64 -9.04 -5.45
C LEU A 86 11.02 -9.35 -6.06
N ALA A 87 11.86 -8.34 -6.18
CA ALA A 87 13.16 -8.41 -6.85
C ALA A 87 13.10 -9.05 -8.25
N GLY A 88 12.06 -8.73 -9.03
CA GLY A 88 11.83 -9.29 -10.37
C GLY A 88 11.30 -10.73 -10.41
N LYS A 89 11.13 -11.40 -9.26
CA LYS A 89 10.57 -12.75 -9.15
C LYS A 89 9.09 -12.72 -8.78
N THR A 90 8.32 -13.69 -9.28
CA THR A 90 6.91 -13.86 -8.92
C THR A 90 6.77 -14.35 -7.48
N VAL A 91 5.87 -13.74 -6.72
CA VAL A 91 5.59 -14.09 -5.32
C VAL A 91 4.26 -14.84 -5.25
N VAL A 92 4.27 -15.99 -4.57
CA VAL A 92 3.05 -16.80 -4.38
C VAL A 92 2.02 -16.06 -3.50
N LYS A 93 0.74 -16.26 -3.81
CA LYS A 93 -0.35 -15.65 -3.05
C LYS A 93 -0.33 -16.14 -1.61
N LYS A 94 -0.69 -15.26 -0.66
CA LYS A 94 -0.76 -15.55 0.78
C LYS A 94 0.56 -15.98 1.44
N LEU A 95 1.71 -15.80 0.77
CA LEU A 95 3.03 -16.17 1.31
C LEU A 95 3.31 -15.63 2.73
N GLY A 96 2.85 -14.41 3.04
CA GLY A 96 3.04 -13.83 4.37
C GLY A 96 2.38 -14.61 5.52
N LYS A 97 1.45 -15.52 5.23
CA LYS A 97 0.82 -16.41 6.23
C LYS A 97 1.62 -17.68 6.51
N SER A 98 2.68 -17.96 5.74
CA SER A 98 3.56 -19.09 5.98
C SER A 98 4.16 -19.02 7.38
N ARG A 99 4.30 -20.18 8.00
CA ARG A 99 4.84 -20.33 9.35
C ARG A 99 6.23 -20.94 9.28
N TYR A 100 7.09 -20.47 10.16
CA TYR A 100 8.45 -20.94 10.26
C TYR A 100 8.49 -22.38 10.78
N ALA A 101 9.36 -23.19 10.20
CA ALA A 101 9.68 -24.54 10.66
C ALA A 101 11.20 -24.74 10.57
N HIS A 102 11.80 -25.31 11.62
CA HIS A 102 13.25 -25.58 11.61
C HIS A 102 13.61 -26.69 10.63
N ASN A 103 14.78 -26.54 10.03
CA ASN A 103 15.41 -27.59 9.25
C ASN A 103 16.77 -27.93 9.86
N ASN A 104 16.83 -29.01 10.62
CA ASN A 104 18.03 -29.41 11.36
C ASN A 104 19.10 -30.06 10.46
N THR A 105 18.79 -30.39 9.21
CA THR A 105 19.72 -31.03 8.27
C THR A 105 20.43 -30.04 7.36
N LEU A 106 20.03 -28.77 7.37
CA LEU A 106 20.61 -27.72 6.55
C LEU A 106 21.89 -27.16 7.18
N ASP A 107 22.96 -27.01 6.38
CA ASP A 107 24.07 -26.13 6.75
C ASP A 107 23.62 -24.66 6.68
N SER A 108 23.02 -24.21 7.78
CA SER A 108 22.52 -22.84 7.93
C SER A 108 23.63 -21.79 7.98
N VAL A 109 24.88 -22.18 8.26
CA VAL A 109 26.00 -21.23 8.44
C VAL A 109 26.26 -20.46 7.16
N HIS A 110 26.34 -21.15 6.02
CA HIS A 110 26.56 -20.50 4.72
C HIS A 110 25.40 -19.55 4.33
N VAL A 111 24.16 -19.99 4.55
CA VAL A 111 22.95 -19.20 4.27
C VAL A 111 22.91 -17.92 5.12
N LEU A 112 23.16 -18.07 6.42
CA LEU A 112 23.19 -16.95 7.36
C LEU A 112 24.36 -15.98 7.07
N HIS A 113 25.52 -16.48 6.66
CA HIS A 113 26.64 -15.64 6.26
C HIS A 113 26.28 -14.76 5.04
N LYS A 114 25.67 -15.35 4.01
CA LYS A 114 25.16 -14.61 2.84
C LYS A 114 24.12 -13.57 3.24
N LEU A 115 23.22 -13.89 4.17
CA LEU A 115 22.23 -12.94 4.68
C LEU A 115 22.89 -11.75 5.38
N ARG A 116 23.92 -11.96 6.21
CA ARG A 116 24.64 -10.87 6.90
C ARG A 116 25.25 -9.88 5.90
N LEU A 117 25.79 -10.36 4.78
CA LEU A 117 26.32 -9.48 3.73
C LEU A 117 25.21 -8.61 3.10
N LEU A 118 24.05 -9.20 2.81
CA LEU A 118 22.90 -8.48 2.26
C LEU A 118 22.30 -7.51 3.27
N GLN A 119 22.25 -7.88 4.55
CA GLN A 119 21.81 -7.02 5.65
C GLN A 119 22.70 -5.78 5.76
N ARG A 120 24.03 -5.94 5.74
CA ARG A 120 24.96 -4.79 5.76
C ARG A 120 24.74 -3.85 4.57
N ALA A 121 24.54 -4.40 3.37
CA ALA A 121 24.25 -3.59 2.19
C ALA A 121 22.92 -2.84 2.31
N PHE A 122 21.89 -3.50 2.87
CA PHE A 122 20.60 -2.91 3.17
C PHE A 122 20.70 -1.77 4.19
N ASP A 123 21.42 -1.96 5.29
CA ASP A 123 21.61 -0.96 6.34
C ASP A 123 22.40 0.25 5.82
N GLN A 124 23.42 0.03 5.00
CA GLN A 124 24.18 1.11 4.36
C GLN A 124 23.32 1.92 3.38
N ALA A 125 22.52 1.25 2.54
CA ALA A 125 21.59 1.91 1.63
C ALA A 125 20.57 2.75 2.42
N HIS A 126 20.06 2.21 3.53
CA HIS A 126 19.11 2.92 4.37
C HIS A 126 19.72 4.16 5.04
N LYS A 127 20.94 4.05 5.58
CA LYS A 127 21.65 5.20 6.17
C LYS A 127 21.90 6.30 5.14
N ARG A 128 22.15 5.95 3.87
CA ARG A 128 22.29 6.91 2.77
C ARG A 128 20.97 7.61 2.46
N GLU A 129 19.87 6.87 2.41
CA GLU A 129 18.52 7.41 2.20
C GLU A 129 18.09 8.36 3.34
N ALA A 130 18.42 8.02 4.60
CA ALA A 130 18.13 8.87 5.75
C ALA A 130 18.93 10.18 5.77
N ARG A 131 20.18 10.17 5.27
CA ARG A 131 21.03 11.37 5.18
C ARG A 131 20.67 12.30 4.04
N ASN A 132 19.99 11.81 3.01
CA ASN A 132 19.59 12.61 1.85
C ASN A 132 18.09 12.43 1.53
N PRO A 133 17.19 12.94 2.38
CA PRO A 133 15.75 12.85 2.17
C PRO A 133 15.29 13.56 0.88
N SER A 134 16.09 14.53 0.41
CA SER A 134 15.91 15.28 -0.84
C SER A 134 16.25 14.46 -2.10
N GLY A 135 16.97 13.34 -1.97
CA GLY A 135 17.38 12.45 -3.06
C GLY A 135 16.29 11.50 -3.56
N ARG A 136 15.02 11.69 -3.16
CA ARG A 136 13.86 10.96 -3.72
C ARG A 136 13.56 11.41 -5.15
N GLN A 137 14.50 11.29 -6.08
CA GLN A 137 14.20 11.29 -7.50
C GLN A 137 15.16 10.37 -8.29
N LEU A 138 14.56 9.69 -9.28
CA LEU A 138 15.16 8.96 -10.41
C LEU A 138 15.24 7.42 -10.29
N SER A 139 14.06 6.80 -10.31
CA SER A 139 13.78 5.81 -11.35
C SER A 139 12.78 6.46 -12.32
N PRO A 140 12.88 6.29 -13.65
CA PRO A 140 12.24 7.19 -14.61
C PRO A 140 10.72 7.05 -14.55
N ARG A 141 10.07 7.95 -13.79
CA ARG A 141 8.64 8.17 -13.86
C ARG A 141 8.40 9.39 -14.76
N ARG A 142 7.71 9.09 -15.85
CA ARG A 142 6.97 9.98 -16.76
C ARG A 142 6.59 11.32 -16.10
N PRO A 143 6.76 12.46 -16.78
CA PRO A 143 6.58 13.78 -16.19
C PRO A 143 5.15 13.94 -15.67
N THR A 144 5.01 14.18 -14.37
CA THR A 144 3.80 14.77 -13.79
C THR A 144 4.21 16.04 -13.08
N SER A 145 3.58 17.11 -13.53
CA SER A 145 3.66 18.53 -13.18
C SER A 145 3.67 18.85 -11.67
N PRO A 146 4.05 20.09 -11.29
CA PRO A 146 4.47 20.41 -9.93
C PRO A 146 3.33 20.43 -8.91
N THR A 147 3.74 20.11 -7.69
CA THR A 147 3.06 20.03 -6.41
C THR A 147 2.10 21.20 -6.11
N SER A 148 0.80 20.99 -6.32
CA SER A 148 -0.25 21.63 -5.53
C SER A 148 -0.53 20.78 -4.27
N PRO A 149 -0.97 21.39 -3.14
CA PRO A 149 -1.43 20.63 -1.98
C PRO A 149 -2.70 19.85 -2.35
N SER A 150 -2.52 18.61 -2.82
CA SER A 150 -3.61 17.71 -3.19
C SER A 150 -4.67 17.63 -2.09
N ARG A 151 -5.96 17.66 -2.45
CA ARG A 151 -7.05 17.52 -1.47
C ARG A 151 -6.94 16.20 -0.69
N ILE A 152 -6.99 16.28 0.63
CA ILE A 152 -6.92 15.14 1.58
C ILE A 152 -8.21 15.09 2.39
N GLY A 153 -8.67 13.90 2.76
CA GLY A 153 -9.77 13.72 3.71
C GLY A 153 -11.15 13.55 3.07
N HIS A 154 -12.17 14.08 3.75
CA HIS A 154 -13.61 13.93 3.50
C HIS A 154 -14.01 14.29 2.06
N TRP A 155 -15.10 13.70 1.58
CA TRP A 155 -15.69 13.96 0.26
C TRP A 155 -16.97 14.78 0.46
N PRO A 156 -16.91 16.12 0.34
CA PRO A 156 -18.11 16.94 0.48
C PRO A 156 -19.12 16.62 -0.63
N LEU A 157 -20.40 16.83 -0.35
CA LEU A 157 -21.50 16.47 -1.26
C LEU A 157 -21.30 17.02 -2.68
N LYS A 158 -20.88 18.29 -2.82
CA LYS A 158 -20.59 18.93 -4.11
C LYS A 158 -19.52 18.17 -4.90
N GLU A 159 -18.50 17.65 -4.21
CA GLU A 159 -17.44 16.86 -4.82
C GLU A 159 -17.94 15.47 -5.22
N GLU A 160 -18.82 14.85 -4.43
CA GLU A 160 -19.45 13.57 -4.80
C GLU A 160 -20.36 13.70 -6.02
N MET A 161 -21.12 14.80 -6.13
CA MET A 161 -21.92 15.13 -7.33
C MET A 161 -21.04 15.29 -8.56
N TYR A 162 -19.93 16.02 -8.42
CA TYR A 162 -18.98 16.19 -9.50
C TYR A 162 -18.34 14.85 -9.91
N LEU A 163 -17.93 14.02 -8.94
CA LEU A 163 -17.42 12.67 -9.19
C LEU A 163 -18.43 11.79 -9.93
N GLN A 164 -19.70 11.80 -9.51
CA GLN A 164 -20.74 11.03 -10.17
C GLN A 164 -20.87 11.43 -11.65
N LYS A 165 -20.85 12.74 -11.96
CA LYS A 165 -20.92 13.21 -13.34
C LYS A 165 -19.66 12.83 -14.13
N LEU A 166 -18.47 12.93 -13.53
CA LEU A 166 -17.21 12.47 -14.14
C LEU A 166 -17.28 11.00 -14.55
N ILE A 167 -17.78 10.13 -13.67
CA ILE A 167 -17.97 8.70 -13.95
C ILE A 167 -18.95 8.50 -15.09
N SER A 168 -20.09 9.20 -15.06
CA SER A 168 -21.10 9.09 -16.12
C SER A 168 -20.55 9.50 -17.48
N CYS A 169 -19.88 10.65 -17.59
CA CYS A 169 -19.26 11.09 -18.83
C CYS A 169 -18.18 10.10 -19.32
N PHE A 170 -17.38 9.57 -18.39
CA PHE A 170 -16.33 8.60 -18.71
C PHE A 170 -16.88 7.29 -19.27
N LEU A 171 -17.93 6.74 -18.65
CA LEU A 171 -18.51 5.46 -19.08
C LEU A 171 -19.31 5.59 -20.39
N ASN A 172 -19.93 6.76 -20.65
CA ASN A 172 -20.65 7.01 -21.90
C ASN A 172 -19.76 7.43 -23.07
N GLY A 173 -18.45 7.62 -22.84
CA GLY A 173 -17.54 8.06 -23.89
C GLY A 173 -17.66 9.53 -24.27
N TYR A 174 -18.26 10.38 -23.40
CA TYR A 174 -18.48 11.81 -23.66
C TYR A 174 -17.23 12.67 -23.43
N LEU A 175 -16.06 12.06 -23.21
CA LEU A 175 -14.83 12.77 -22.87
C LEU A 175 -13.81 12.65 -24.01
N ASP A 176 -13.05 13.70 -24.23
CA ASP A 176 -11.91 13.62 -25.14
C ASP A 176 -10.67 13.16 -24.36
N LEU A 177 -10.51 11.84 -24.23
CA LEU A 177 -9.42 11.20 -23.49
C LEU A 177 -8.73 10.15 -24.35
N VAL A 178 -7.43 9.99 -24.11
CA VAL A 178 -6.65 8.92 -24.73
C VAL A 178 -7.24 7.55 -24.32
N PRO A 179 -7.54 6.65 -25.27
CA PRO A 179 -7.99 5.29 -24.96
C PRO A 179 -7.03 4.59 -24.01
N GLY A 180 -7.57 3.86 -23.03
CA GLY A 180 -6.74 3.22 -21.99
C GLY A 180 -6.48 4.08 -20.75
N THR A 181 -6.83 5.38 -20.76
CA THR A 181 -6.78 6.22 -19.56
C THR A 181 -7.69 5.63 -18.48
N THR A 182 -7.16 5.29 -17.29
CA THR A 182 -8.00 4.72 -16.22
C THR A 182 -8.87 5.80 -15.56
N LEU A 183 -10.10 5.45 -15.17
CA LEU A 183 -11.01 6.35 -14.47
C LEU A 183 -10.34 6.98 -13.24
N ARG A 184 -9.62 6.19 -12.45
CA ARG A 184 -8.90 6.68 -11.27
C ARG A 184 -7.90 7.77 -11.60
N ALA A 185 -7.12 7.61 -12.66
CA ALA A 185 -6.12 8.59 -13.06
C ALA A 185 -6.79 9.89 -13.56
N TYR A 186 -7.84 9.74 -14.37
CA TYR A 186 -8.61 10.88 -14.87
C TYR A 186 -9.25 11.68 -13.74
N VAL A 187 -10.01 11.02 -12.86
CA VAL A 187 -10.69 11.65 -11.72
C VAL A 187 -9.68 12.33 -10.78
N ALA A 188 -8.53 11.70 -10.53
CA ALA A 188 -7.49 12.29 -9.69
C ALA A 188 -7.00 13.64 -10.23
N GLY A 189 -6.78 13.74 -11.54
CA GLY A 189 -6.42 15.00 -12.19
C GLY A 189 -7.55 16.03 -12.19
N GLN A 190 -8.80 15.58 -12.31
CA GLN A 190 -9.96 16.49 -12.29
C GLN A 190 -10.23 17.08 -10.90
N LEU A 191 -10.03 16.30 -9.84
CA LEU A 191 -10.27 16.72 -8.45
C LEU A 191 -9.04 17.31 -7.75
N ASP A 192 -7.92 17.42 -8.46
CA ASP A 192 -6.61 17.80 -7.91
C ASP A 192 -6.29 17.03 -6.61
N CYS A 193 -6.35 15.70 -6.69
CA CYS A 193 -6.14 14.84 -5.53
C CYS A 193 -5.37 13.56 -5.87
N SER A 194 -4.89 12.87 -4.85
CA SER A 194 -4.13 11.63 -5.08
C SER A 194 -5.03 10.52 -5.66
N PRO A 195 -4.53 9.69 -6.60
CA PRO A 195 -5.26 8.53 -7.10
C PRO A 195 -5.72 7.55 -6.01
N MET A 196 -5.04 7.54 -4.85
CA MET A 196 -5.40 6.73 -3.71
C MET A 196 -6.68 7.23 -3.02
N ARG A 197 -6.90 8.55 -2.95
CA ARG A 197 -8.13 9.13 -2.41
C ARG A 197 -9.35 8.68 -3.23
N VAL A 198 -9.22 8.68 -4.55
CA VAL A 198 -10.23 8.13 -5.48
C VAL A 198 -10.43 6.63 -5.24
N SER A 199 -9.35 5.84 -5.14
CA SER A 199 -9.44 4.40 -4.85
C SER A 199 -10.17 4.11 -3.54
N LYS A 200 -9.92 4.88 -2.47
CA LYS A 200 -10.62 4.74 -1.20
C LYS A 200 -12.11 5.07 -1.33
N LYS A 201 -12.45 6.15 -2.04
CA LYS A 201 -13.86 6.55 -2.24
C LYS A 201 -14.64 5.50 -3.03
N LEU A 202 -14.14 5.09 -4.19
CA LEU A 202 -14.80 4.08 -5.02
C LEU A 202 -14.75 2.68 -4.38
N GLY A 203 -13.69 2.39 -3.62
CA GLY A 203 -13.54 1.13 -2.89
C GLY A 203 -14.56 0.94 -1.76
N SER A 204 -15.13 2.03 -1.23
CA SER A 204 -16.23 1.98 -0.24
C SER A 204 -17.47 1.28 -0.80
N GLY A 205 -17.66 1.30 -2.13
CA GLY A 205 -18.83 0.75 -2.81
C GLY A 205 -20.04 1.69 -2.78
N MET A 206 -19.89 2.92 -2.28
CA MET A 206 -20.99 3.89 -2.13
C MET A 206 -20.59 5.28 -2.64
N LEU A 207 -21.46 5.90 -3.43
CA LEU A 207 -21.34 7.27 -3.92
C LEU A 207 -22.72 7.92 -3.94
N LEU A 208 -22.91 9.06 -3.24
CA LEU A 208 -24.24 9.71 -3.11
C LEU A 208 -25.35 8.75 -2.63
N GLY A 209 -25.03 7.83 -1.73
CA GLY A 209 -25.98 6.81 -1.25
C GLY A 209 -26.35 5.74 -2.29
N ARG A 210 -25.70 5.71 -3.46
CA ARG A 210 -25.89 4.70 -4.50
C ARG A 210 -24.71 3.74 -4.56
N TYR A 211 -25.01 2.48 -4.85
CA TYR A 211 -23.99 1.45 -5.02
C TYR A 211 -23.13 1.72 -6.25
N VAL A 212 -21.81 1.58 -6.10
CA VAL A 212 -20.85 1.63 -7.21
C VAL A 212 -19.91 0.42 -7.16
N PRO A 213 -19.51 -0.16 -8.31
CA PRO A 213 -18.58 -1.28 -8.33
C PRO A 213 -17.23 -0.93 -7.68
N ARG A 214 -16.77 -1.75 -6.73
CA ARG A 214 -15.54 -1.47 -5.95
C ARG A 214 -14.25 -1.37 -6.79
N ARG A 215 -14.25 -1.94 -7.99
CA ARG A 215 -13.11 -1.91 -8.93
C ARG A 215 -13.24 -0.85 -10.04
N LEU A 216 -14.27 -0.01 -9.99
CA LEU A 216 -14.60 0.97 -11.02
C LEU A 216 -13.43 1.91 -11.36
N GLY A 217 -12.58 2.26 -10.38
CA GLY A 217 -11.40 3.09 -10.62
C GLY A 217 -10.37 2.51 -11.59
N SER A 218 -10.36 1.18 -11.80
CA SER A 218 -9.43 0.53 -12.74
C SER A 218 -9.98 0.42 -14.16
N THR A 219 -11.23 0.83 -14.39
CA THR A 219 -11.85 0.81 -15.72
C THR A 219 -11.08 1.74 -16.66
N ALA A 220 -10.69 1.21 -17.82
CA ALA A 220 -10.04 1.95 -18.88
C ALA A 220 -11.06 2.73 -19.71
N TYR A 221 -10.70 3.94 -20.14
CA TYR A 221 -11.52 4.76 -21.00
C TYR A 221 -11.61 4.12 -22.39
N MET A 222 -12.84 4.08 -22.93
CA MET A 222 -13.12 3.66 -24.28
C MET A 222 -13.98 4.74 -24.93
N PRO A 223 -13.51 5.37 -26.02
CA PRO A 223 -14.33 6.34 -26.75
C PRO A 223 -15.54 5.65 -27.38
N ASN A 224 -16.64 6.38 -27.54
CA ASN A 224 -17.78 5.87 -28.28
C ASN A 224 -17.40 5.71 -29.77
N ARG A 225 -17.36 4.47 -30.25
CA ARG A 225 -16.99 4.14 -31.64
C ARG A 225 -18.15 4.33 -32.63
N TYR A 226 -19.38 4.47 -32.14
CA TYR A 226 -20.59 4.61 -32.94
C TYR A 226 -21.49 5.71 -32.37
N PRO A 227 -21.07 6.98 -32.46
CA PRO A 227 -21.88 8.08 -31.98
C PRO A 227 -23.17 8.20 -32.82
N MET A 228 -24.32 8.14 -32.16
CA MET A 228 -25.60 8.47 -32.78
C MET A 228 -25.66 9.97 -33.12
N ALA A 229 -26.59 10.39 -33.98
CA ALA A 229 -26.76 11.81 -34.31
C ALA A 229 -26.96 12.71 -33.07
N THR A 230 -27.62 12.18 -32.04
CA THR A 230 -27.85 12.87 -30.75
C THR A 230 -26.61 12.88 -29.84
N PHE A 231 -25.58 12.09 -30.12
CA PHE A 231 -24.42 11.93 -29.25
C PHE A 231 -23.66 13.24 -29.04
N ALA A 232 -23.46 14.02 -30.10
CA ALA A 232 -22.74 15.29 -30.02
C ALA A 232 -23.43 16.28 -29.06
N TYR A 233 -24.76 16.40 -29.19
CA TYR A 233 -25.58 17.23 -28.31
C TYR A 233 -25.51 16.76 -26.85
N LEU A 234 -25.70 15.45 -26.61
CA LEU A 234 -25.65 14.88 -25.26
C LEU A 234 -24.26 15.00 -24.63
N ALA A 235 -23.20 14.83 -25.41
CA ALA A 235 -21.83 15.00 -24.95
C ALA A 235 -21.55 16.46 -24.58
N GLN A 236 -21.98 17.41 -25.42
CA GLN A 236 -21.84 18.85 -25.16
C GLN A 236 -22.59 19.27 -23.88
N GLU A 237 -23.85 18.85 -23.74
CA GLU A 237 -24.64 19.11 -22.54
C GLU A 237 -23.99 18.50 -21.29
N ALA A 238 -23.53 17.25 -21.39
CA ALA A 238 -22.88 16.58 -20.28
C ALA A 238 -21.56 17.27 -19.87
N GLN A 239 -20.77 17.75 -20.82
CA GLN A 239 -19.55 18.51 -20.57
C GLN A 239 -19.84 19.89 -19.96
N ALA A 240 -20.89 20.58 -20.40
CA ALA A 240 -21.33 21.85 -19.82
C ALA A 240 -21.74 21.68 -18.34
N GLN A 241 -22.55 20.65 -18.04
CA GLN A 241 -22.90 20.30 -16.66
C GLN A 241 -21.67 19.96 -15.81
N LEU A 242 -20.71 19.23 -16.41
CA LEU A 242 -19.46 18.86 -15.75
C LEU A 242 -18.60 20.09 -15.41
N ALA A 243 -18.55 21.09 -16.29
CA ALA A 243 -17.88 22.36 -16.03
C ALA A 243 -18.53 23.15 -14.89
N THR A 244 -19.87 23.17 -14.82
CA THR A 244 -20.62 23.81 -13.72
C THR A 244 -20.34 23.11 -12.38
N LEU A 245 -20.43 21.78 -12.34
CA LEU A 245 -20.15 21.01 -11.13
C LEU A 245 -18.69 21.15 -10.67
N ARG A 246 -17.74 21.25 -11.62
CA ARG A 246 -16.35 21.55 -11.31
C ARG A 246 -16.28 22.89 -10.56
N LYS A 247 -16.83 23.97 -11.11
CA LYS A 247 -16.84 25.28 -10.43
C LYS A 247 -17.44 25.19 -9.02
N GLN A 248 -18.57 24.50 -8.86
CA GLN A 248 -19.22 24.32 -7.55
C GLN A 248 -18.38 23.51 -6.55
N SER A 249 -17.70 22.45 -7.01
CA SER A 249 -16.85 21.61 -6.14
C SER A 249 -15.60 22.34 -5.63
N PHE A 250 -15.14 23.37 -6.36
CA PHE A 250 -14.00 24.21 -5.97
C PHE A 250 -14.43 25.57 -5.38
N ALA A 251 -15.70 25.94 -5.45
CA ALA A 251 -16.24 27.14 -4.82
C ALA A 251 -16.39 26.94 -3.30
N CYS A 252 -15.69 27.80 -2.55
CA CYS A 252 -15.47 27.83 -1.08
C CYS A 252 -14.37 26.88 -0.56
N LEU A 253 -13.12 27.32 -0.74
CA LEU A 253 -12.02 27.19 0.23
C LEU A 253 -11.71 28.56 0.89
N HIS A 254 -12.74 29.40 1.03
CA HIS A 254 -12.70 30.66 1.78
C HIS A 254 -13.57 30.51 3.02
#